data_AF-A0A6C0DAN0-F1
#
_entry.id   AF-A0A6C0DAN0-F1
#
_cell.length_a   1.000
_cell.length_b   1.000
_cell.length_c   1.000
_cell.angle_alpha   90.00
_cell.angle_beta   90.00
_cell.angle_gamma   90.00
#
_symmetry.space_group_name_H-M   'P 1'
#
loop_
_entity.id
_entity.type
_entity.pdbx_description
1 polymer ?
#
loop_
_entity_poly.entity_id
_entity_poly.type
_entity_poly.pdbx_seq_one_letter_code
_entity_poly.pdbx_strand_id
1 'polypeptide(L)' 'MTEFVYVLIPNGGEWEDLKIFLTLDDAKNALKNKNYRIEIFEKKDNYFIPSYNSIFYEN' A
#
# COMPACT_ATOMS: atom_id res chain seq x y z
N MET A 1 -11.53 -15.71 5.40
CA MET A 1 -10.15 -15.22 5.50
C MET A 1 -10.16 -13.79 4.99
N THR A 2 -9.62 -12.83 5.73
CA THR A 2 -9.63 -11.43 5.30
C THR A 2 -8.58 -11.24 4.20
N GLU A 3 -8.98 -10.69 3.06
CA GLU A 3 -8.07 -10.39 1.95
C GLU A 3 -7.62 -8.93 2.05
N PHE A 4 -6.33 -8.68 1.83
CA PHE A 4 -5.74 -7.36 1.88
C PHE A 4 -5.02 -7.04 0.58
N VAL A 5 -4.96 -5.75 0.24
CA VAL A 5 -4.03 -5.22 -0.76
C VAL A 5 -3.20 -4.10 -0.14
N TYR A 6 -1.99 -3.94 -0.65
CA TYR A 6 -1.00 -3.00 -0.14
C TYR A 6 -0.73 -1.98 -1.24
N VAL A 7 -1.16 -0.74 -1.02
CA VAL A 7 -1.04 0.34 -1.98
C VAL A 7 0.18 1.17 -1.62
N LEU A 8 1.16 1.16 -2.51
CA LEU A 8 2.36 1.96 -2.39
C LEU A 8 2.09 3.35 -2.99
N ILE A 9 2.16 4.36 -2.13
CA ILE A 9 1.81 5.74 -2.44
C ILE A 9 3.08 6.61 -2.43
N PRO A 10 3.46 7.22 -3.56
CA PRO A 10 4.55 8.18 -3.60
C PRO A 10 4.19 9.44 -2.81
N ASN A 11 5.16 10.03 -2.13
CA ASN A 11 4.97 11.36 -1.56
C ASN A 11 4.84 12.40 -2.69
N GLY A 12 3.67 13.06 -2.78
CA GLY A 12 3.36 14.02 -3.84
C GLY A 12 3.03 13.40 -5.21
N GLY A 13 2.81 12.08 -5.30
CA GLY A 13 2.45 11.41 -6.56
C GLY A 13 0.97 11.52 -6.92
N GLU A 14 0.66 11.28 -8.19
CA GLU A 14 -0.71 11.24 -8.72
C GLU A 14 -1.31 9.83 -8.61
N TRP A 15 -2.58 9.67 -8.97
CA TRP A 15 -3.28 8.37 -8.87
C TRP A 15 -2.66 7.30 -9.76
N GLU A 16 -2.07 7.71 -10.87
CA GLU A 16 -1.42 6.89 -11.89
C GLU A 16 -0.08 6.30 -11.41
N ASP A 17 0.52 6.91 -10.39
CA ASP A 17 1.80 6.46 -9.82
C ASP A 17 1.62 5.37 -8.74
N LEU A 18 0.38 5.08 -8.36
CA LEU A 18 0.05 4.09 -7.34
C LEU A 18 0.40 2.68 -7.81
N LYS A 19 0.99 1.90 -6.91
CA LYS A 19 1.26 0.46 -7.15
C LYS A 19 0.52 -0.38 -6.14
N ILE A 20 -0.20 -1.39 -6.62
CA ILE A 20 -0.99 -2.30 -5.80
C ILE A 20 -0.26 -3.64 -5.72
N PHE A 21 -0.06 -4.13 -4.50
CA PHE A 21 0.53 -5.43 -4.22
C PHE A 21 -0.45 -6.32 -3.48
N LEU A 22 -0.37 -7.64 -3.73
CA LEU A 22 -1.21 -8.64 -3.05
C LEU A 22 -0.56 -9.17 -1.77
N THR A 23 0.73 -8.88 -1.55
CA THR A 23 1.47 -9.29 -0.34
C THR A 23 2.21 -8.09 0.26
N LEU A 24 2.35 -8.09 1.59
CA LEU A 24 3.06 -7.03 2.31
C LEU A 24 4.56 -7.06 1.98
N ASP A 25 5.12 -8.25 1.78
CA ASP A 25 6.55 -8.41 1.52
C ASP A 25 6.95 -7.84 0.15
N ASP A 26 6.11 -8.05 -0.88
CA ASP A 26 6.35 -7.42 -2.19
C ASP A 26 6.27 -5.89 -2.11
N ALA A 27 5.30 -5.37 -1.36
CA ALA A 27 5.17 -3.93 -1.14
C ALA A 27 6.40 -3.35 -0.42
N LYS A 28 6.87 -4.02 0.64
CA LYS A 28 8.08 -3.64 1.38
C LYS A 28 9.34 -3.71 0.50
N ASN A 29 9.46 -4.74 -0.34
CA ASN A 29 10.58 -4.87 -1.26
C ASN A 29 10.59 -3.73 -2.30
N ALA A 30 9.42 -3.32 -2.78
CA ALA A 30 9.27 -2.22 -3.74
C ALA A 30 9.51 -0.83 -3.14
N LEU A 31 9.38 -0.70 -1.81
CA LEU A 31 9.54 0.55 -1.07
C LEU A 31 11.01 0.93 -0.83
N LYS A 32 11.95 -0.03 -0.86
CA LYS A 32 13.36 0.20 -0.52
C LYS A 32 13.94 1.45 -1.22
N ASN A 33 14.44 2.38 -0.40
CA ASN A 33 15.08 3.63 -0.80
C ASN A 33 14.17 4.64 -1.52
N LYS A 34 12.85 4.59 -1.32
CA LYS A 34 11.88 5.54 -1.89
C LYS A 34 11.09 6.25 -0.79
N ASN A 35 10.84 7.55 -0.97
CA ASN A 35 10.06 8.39 -0.05
C ASN A 35 8.55 8.13 -0.19
N TYR A 36 8.14 6.87 0.03
CA TYR A 36 6.80 6.36 -0.25
C TYR A 36 6.20 5.81 1.04
N ARG A 37 4.86 5.70 1.11
CA ARG A 37 4.16 5.00 2.21
C ARG A 37 3.38 3.80 1.69
N ILE A 38 3.12 2.82 2.54
CA ILE A 38 2.20 1.72 2.24
C ILE A 38 0.90 1.96 3.01
N GLU A 39 -0.19 2.11 2.28
CA GLU A 39 -1.55 2.05 2.82
C GLU A 39 -2.12 0.65 2.64
N ILE A 40 -2.74 0.13 3.70
CA ILE A 40 -3.28 -1.23 3.72
C ILE A 40 -4.79 -1.14 3.52
N PHE A 41 -5.30 -1.85 2.53
CA PHE A 41 -6.73 -1.91 2.26
C PHE A 41 -7.28 -3.30 2.53
N GLU A 42 -8.43 -3.37 3.19
CA GLU A 42 -9.17 -4.59 3.45
C GLU A 42 -10.26 -4.78 2.40
N LYS A 43 -10.40 -6.01 1.86
CA LYS A 43 -11.52 -6.36 0.99
C LYS A 43 -12.82 -6.45 1.78
N LYS A 44 -13.85 -5.73 1.31
CA LYS A 44 -15.25 -5.86 1.75
C LYS A 44 -16.10 -6.13 0.52
N ASP A 45 -16.75 -7.28 0.49
CA ASP A 45 -17.56 -7.75 -0.63
C ASP A 45 -16.80 -7.62 -1.98
N ASN A 46 -17.15 -6.59 -2.77
CA ASN A 46 -16.60 -6.33 -4.10
C ASN A 46 -15.66 -5.10 -4.17
N TYR A 47 -15.35 -4.47 -3.05
CA TYR A 47 -14.49 -3.28 -2.99
C TYR A 47 -13.45 -3.38 -1.88
N PHE A 48 -12.48 -2.47 -1.93
CA PHE A 48 -11.42 -2.37 -0.93
C PHE A 48 -11.60 -1.08 -0.15
N ILE A 49 -11.55 -1.16 1.18
CA ILE A 49 -11.60 0.00 2.07
C ILE A 49 -10.24 0.20 2.72
N PRO A 50 -9.80 1.44 2.97
CA PRO A 50 -8.62 1.68 3.77
C PRO A 50 -8.81 1.03 5.14
N SER A 51 -7.89 0.16 5.53
CA SER A 51 -7.69 -0.11 6.94
C SER A 51 -6.92 1.10 7.46
N TYR A 52 -7.34 1.72 8.56
CA TYR A 52 -6.65 2.89 9.14
C TYR A 52 -5.23 2.57 9.70
N ASN A 53 -4.61 1.50 9.21
CA ASN A 53 -3.23 1.11 9.47
C ASN A 53 -2.36 1.53 8.27
N SER A 54 -1.39 2.39 8.53
CA SER A 54 -0.35 2.78 7.57
C SER A 54 1.03 2.48 8.18
N ILE A 55 1.96 1.97 7.36
CA ILE A 55 3.36 1.77 7.78
C ILE A 55 4.22 2.81 7.07
N PHE A 56 4.86 3.67 7.85
CA PHE A 56 5.86 4.63 7.38
C PHE A 56 7.24 3.98 7.38
N TYR A 57 8.04 4.28 6.36
CA TYR A 57 9.45 3.91 6.31
C TYR A 57 10.24 5.20 6.12
N GLU A 58 11.07 5.54 7.10
CA GLU A 58 12.05 6.62 6.99
C GLU A 58 13.41 6.00 6.66
N ASN A 59 14.15 6.61 5.74
CA ASN A 59 15.51 6.21 5.35
C ASN A 59 16.52 6.50 6.45
#